data_AF-A0AAU4CF84-F1
#
_entry.id   AF-A0AAU4CF84-F1
#
_cell.length_a   1.000
_cell.length_b   1.000
_cell.length_c   1.000
_cell.angle_alpha   90.00
_cell.angle_beta   90.00
_cell.angle_gamma   90.00
#
_symmetry.space_group_name_H-M   'P 1'
#
loop_
_entity.id
_entity.type
_entity.pdbx_description
1 polymer ?
#
loop_
_entity_poly.entity_id
_entity_poly.type
_entity_poly.pdbx_seq_one_letter_code
_entity_poly.pdbx_strand_id
1 'polypeptide(L)' 'MPFGGGIHSHLGAPLTRLESRLVLEQLLGRFPEPRPARGYRSEPAPDRVMVRRPGSARRRALV' A
#
# COMPACT_ATOMS: atom_id res chain seq x y z
N MET A 1 17.14 -0.22 1.59
CA MET A 1 16.79 0.91 0.68
C MET A 1 15.59 0.48 -0.16
N PRO A 2 14.38 1.01 0.08
CA PRO A 2 13.13 0.52 -0.55
C PRO A 2 13.01 0.83 -2.05
N PHE A 3 13.83 1.75 -2.55
CA PHE A 3 13.82 2.23 -3.94
C PHE A 3 15.12 1.88 -4.70
N GLY A 4 15.89 0.89 -4.23
CA GLY A 4 17.19 0.57 -4.82
C GLY A 4 18.26 1.63 -4.55
N GLY A 5 19.32 1.64 -5.36
CA GLY A 5 20.46 2.56 -5.24
C GLY A 5 21.35 2.56 -6.50
N GLY A 6 22.25 3.55 -6.60
CA GLY A 6 23.15 3.71 -7.75
C GLY A 6 22.41 4.05 -9.05
N ILE A 7 22.94 3.59 -10.18
CA ILE A 7 22.35 3.82 -11.52
C ILE A 7 20.99 3.16 -11.73
N HIS A 8 20.60 2.23 -10.85
CA HIS A 8 19.29 1.55 -10.87
C HIS A 8 18.36 2.03 -9.76
N SER A 9 18.64 3.21 -9.19
CA SER A 9 17.71 3.86 -8.27
C SER A 9 16.36 4.05 -8.97
N HIS A 10 15.28 3.72 -8.27
CA HIS A 10 13.93 3.83 -8.82
C HIS A 10 13.62 5.28 -9.21
N LEU A 11 13.51 5.53 -10.52
CA LEU A 11 13.29 6.86 -11.08
C LEU A 11 12.00 7.51 -10.53
N GLY A 12 10.95 6.71 -10.30
CA GLY A 12 9.67 7.17 -9.78
C GLY A 12 9.62 7.37 -8.26
N ALA A 13 10.73 7.25 -7.53
CA ALA A 13 10.71 7.27 -6.07
C ALA A 13 10.13 8.58 -5.46
N PRO A 14 10.30 9.77 -6.06
CA PRO A 14 9.59 10.97 -5.61
C PRO A 14 8.08 10.89 -5.82
N LEU A 15 7.63 10.43 -7.00
CA LEU A 15 6.21 10.32 -7.33
C LEU A 15 5.51 9.29 -6.43
N THR A 16 6.10 8.11 -6.25
CA THR A 16 5.54 7.07 -5.36
C THR A 16 5.36 7.57 -3.93
N ARG A 17 6.28 8.42 -3.43
CA ARG A 17 6.14 9.03 -2.11
C ARG A 17 4.98 10.03 -2.06
N LEU A 18 4.83 10.86 -3.09
CA LEU A 18 3.74 11.82 -3.18
C LEU A 18 2.37 11.12 -3.23
N GLU A 19 2.22 10.11 -4.10
CA GLU A 19 0.99 9.33 -4.22
C GLU A 19 0.66 8.60 -2.91
N SER A 20 1.65 7.98 -2.28
CA SER A 20 1.47 7.30 -0.98
C SER A 20 0.99 8.28 0.09
N ARG A 21 1.57 9.48 0.15
CA ARG A 21 1.17 10.52 1.10
C ARG A 21 -0.28 10.94 0.89
N LEU A 22 -0.66 11.28 -0.34
CA LEU A 22 -2.01 11.72 -0.66
C LEU A 22 -3.05 10.65 -0.31
N VAL A 23 -2.80 9.40 -0.66
CA VAL A 23 -3.70 8.28 -0.35
C VAL A 23 -3.84 8.08 1.16
N LEU A 24 -2.73 8.12 1.90
CA LEU A 24 -2.75 7.93 3.36
C LEU A 24 -3.45 9.09 4.08
N GLU A 25 -3.17 10.34 3.70
CA GLU A 25 -3.83 11.52 4.28
C GLU A 25 -5.34 11.48 4.06
N GLN A 26 -5.80 11.17 2.85
CA GLN A 26 -7.23 11.07 2.56
C GLN A 26 -7.89 9.88 3.28
N LEU A 27 -7.21 8.73 3.34
CA LEU A 27 -7.75 7.53 3.99
C LEU A 27 -7.89 7.75 5.50
N LEU A 28 -6.87 8.31 6.15
CA LEU A 28 -6.88 8.59 7.59
C LEU A 28 -7.82 9.75 7.95
N GLY A 29 -7.94 10.76 7.09
CA GLY A 29 -8.91 11.84 7.27
C GLY A 29 -10.37 11.34 7.20
N ARG A 30 -10.64 10.32 6.37
CA ARG A 30 -11.98 9.74 6.24
C ARG A 30 -12.28 8.65 7.27
N PHE A 31 -11.28 7.87 7.66
CA PHE A 31 -11.39 6.76 8.61
C PHE A 31 -10.37 7.01 9.73
N PRO A 32 -10.76 7.66 10.83
CA PRO A 32 -9.81 8.13 11.86
C PRO A 32 -9.13 7.00 12.64
N GLU A 33 -9.76 5.83 12.72
CA GLU A 33 -9.19 4.65 13.41
C GLU A 33 -9.29 3.39 12.53
N PRO A 34 -8.60 3.35 11.38
CA PRO A 34 -8.69 2.19 10.51
C PRO A 34 -7.95 1.03 11.16
N ARG A 35 -8.63 -0.09 11.30
CA ARG A 35 -8.06 -1.35 11.77
C ARG A 35 -8.01 -2.35 10.62
N PRO A 36 -6.94 -3.15 10.51
CA PRO A 36 -6.95 -4.30 9.60
C PRO A 36 -8.16 -5.19 9.90
N ALA A 37 -8.83 -5.67 8.85
CA ALA A 37 -9.91 -6.62 9.02
C ALA A 37 -9.38 -7.91 9.68
N ARG A 38 -10.25 -8.61 10.41
CA ARG A 38 -9.90 -9.91 11.01
C ARG A 38 -9.39 -10.86 9.92
N GLY A 39 -8.24 -11.48 10.17
CA GLY A 39 -7.60 -12.38 9.21
C GLY A 39 -6.80 -11.69 8.11
N TYR A 40 -6.52 -10.38 8.23
CA TYR A 40 -5.60 -9.68 7.35
C TYR A 40 -4.25 -10.40 7.28
N ARG A 41 -3.76 -10.63 6.06
CA ARG A 41 -2.44 -11.18 5.78
C ARG A 41 -1.78 -10.43 4.64
N SER A 42 -0.45 -10.42 4.61
CA SER A 42 0.31 -10.02 3.43
C SER A 42 0.50 -11.25 2.54
N GLU A 43 0.20 -11.14 1.25
CA GLU A 43 0.40 -12.22 0.27
C GLU A 43 1.08 -11.69 -1.00
N PRO A 44 1.72 -12.56 -1.80
CA PRO A 44 2.24 -12.15 -3.10
C PRO A 44 1.13 -11.58 -4.00
N ALA A 45 1.45 -10.56 -4.78
CA ALA A 45 0.56 -10.10 -5.84
C ALA A 45 0.51 -11.15 -6.97
N PRO A 46 -0.66 -11.36 -7.61
CA PRO A 46 -0.77 -12.26 -8.76
C PRO A 46 0.28 -11.92 -9.81
N ASP A 47 0.98 -12.93 -10.28
CA ASP A 47 2.04 -12.83 -11.30
C ASP A 47 3.21 -11.90 -10.94
N ARG A 48 3.35 -11.49 -9.67
CA ARG A 48 4.43 -10.61 -9.18
C ARG A 48 5.00 -11.08 -7.85
N VAL A 49 5.85 -12.10 -7.92
CA VAL A 49 6.46 -12.76 -6.74
C VAL A 49 7.29 -11.83 -5.84
N MET A 50 7.82 -10.73 -6.38
CA MET A 50 8.59 -9.74 -5.62
C MET A 50 7.73 -8.62 -4.99
N VAL A 51 6.43 -8.57 -5.31
CA VAL A 51 5.51 -7.54 -4.81
C VAL A 51 4.51 -8.20 -3.86
N ARG A 52 4.37 -7.64 -2.65
CA ARG A 52 3.36 -8.09 -1.70
C ARG A 52 2.15 -7.15 -1.70
N ARG A 53 0.99 -7.69 -1.33
CA ARG A 53 -0.28 -6.96 -1.21
C ARG A 53 -1.08 -7.46 0.00
N PRO A 54 -2.09 -6.71 0.45
CA PRO A 54 -3.13 -7.23 1.33
C PRO A 54 -3.88 -8.42 0.72
N GLY A 55 -3.96 -9.53 1.46
CA GLY A 55 -4.79 -10.68 1.12
C GLY A 55 -6.26 -10.37 1.38
N SER A 56 -7.01 -10.11 0.31
CA SER A 56 -8.40 -9.63 0.33
C SER A 56 -8.62 -8.46 1.31
N ALA A 57 -8.30 -7.24 0.88
CA ALA A 57 -8.79 -6.04 1.56
C ALA A 57 -10.31 -5.91 1.33
N ARG A 58 -11.12 -6.71 2.03
CA ARG A 58 -12.57 -6.57 1.94
C ARG A 58 -12.97 -5.25 2.58
N ARG A 59 -13.50 -4.35 1.76
CA ARG A 59 -14.33 -3.25 2.25
C ARG A 59 -15.51 -3.90 2.97
N ARG A 60 -15.61 -3.76 4.29
CA ARG A 60 -16.93 -3.90 4.91
C ARG A 60 -17.74 -2.76 4.30
N ALA A 61 -18.65 -3.08 3.38
CA ALA A 61 -19.69 -2.13 3.02
C ALA A 61 -20.41 -1.81 4.33
N LEU A 62 -20.29 -0.56 4.77
CA LEU A 62 -21.16 -0.03 5.81
C LEU A 62 -22.57 -0.03 5.19
N VAL A 63 -23.34 -1.05 5.57
CA VAL A 63 -24.81 -0.99 5.59
C VAL A 63 -25.19 -0.31 6.89
#